data_AF-A0A2H1ISN5-F1
#
_entry.id   AF-A0A2H1ISN5-F1
#
_cell.length_a   1.000
_cell.length_b   1.000
_cell.length_c   1.000
_cell.angle_alpha   90.00
_cell.angle_beta   90.00
_cell.angle_gamma   90.00
#
_symmetry.space_group_name_H-M   'P 1'
#
loop_
_entity.id
_entity.type
_entity.pdbx_description
1 polymer ?
#
loop_
_entity_poly.entity_id
_entity_poly.type
_entity_poly.pdbx_seq_one_letter_code
_entity_poly.pdbx_strand_id
1 'polypeptide(L)'
;MTMTDLHGIDDEATAELDEATAEFANLPYVTELRSAEALSQRLGFPVVPNRIRVKPGRNAIVSWSREAGSRLGGLEDWGWTAVVTSADKLVNIRRRAARHDETITVHECSEPRSAGATGSVLLSGSVAADSKLGKETARAIARLNGEIDVIGYNPGRRVLLKHSPEHAGAPEFIRIGTRSQQHLVETAKQWTDWGLPTLPVEPIGSKGTAVGSPWWGTGDLETSPDLAVAEEVGVIIAELHRHTPAELVSGSSPSPFDQAEETATLLAQLLPEVGRSVQDIVRELRQRIGNEPLTGAAADGGARAIHGDLSPDQVLVGHSECRIIDLDRAGVGPVGMDLGRWVAACRRRTDEEGTSLEAGFLDGYRAAGGVDVDVEAWAAWAMLVTAVEPWRTCRPDWQQATMQTINAAQQALSANASRVSK
;
A
#
# COMPACT_ATOMS: atom_id res chain seq x y z
N MET A 1 15.54 -9.28 39.43
CA MET A 1 15.27 -9.45 38.01
C MET A 1 16.61 -9.32 37.31
N THR A 2 17.22 -10.47 37.04
CA THR A 2 18.62 -10.58 36.56
C THR A 2 18.63 -10.46 35.03
N MET A 3 19.71 -9.95 34.41
CA MET A 3 19.79 -9.79 32.93
C MET A 3 19.50 -11.07 32.13
N THR A 4 19.61 -12.24 32.76
CA THR A 4 19.25 -13.54 32.18
C THR A 4 17.74 -13.75 32.00
N ASP A 5 16.90 -13.09 32.81
CA ASP A 5 15.44 -13.19 32.73
C ASP A 5 14.84 -12.34 31.60
N LEU A 6 15.56 -11.31 31.13
CA LEU A 6 15.13 -10.45 30.02
C LEU A 6 15.36 -11.11 28.65
N HIS A 7 16.47 -11.85 28.47
CA HIS A 7 16.71 -12.61 27.23
C HIS A 7 15.73 -13.76 27.03
N GLY A 8 15.32 -14.45 28.10
CA GLY A 8 14.36 -15.56 27.99
C GLY A 8 12.95 -15.13 27.58
N ILE A 9 12.52 -13.93 27.98
CA ILE A 9 11.20 -13.38 27.63
C ILE A 9 11.17 -12.91 26.17
N ASP A 10 12.26 -12.29 25.68
CA ASP A 10 12.36 -11.84 24.29
C ASP A 10 12.44 -13.03 23.31
N ASP A 11 13.11 -14.13 23.68
CA ASP A 11 13.21 -15.35 22.87
C ASP A 11 11.87 -16.12 22.79
N GLU A 12 11.14 -16.23 23.89
CA GLU A 12 9.82 -16.90 23.94
C GLU A 12 8.76 -16.12 23.17
N ALA A 13 8.72 -14.79 23.35
CA ALA A 13 7.84 -13.92 22.58
C ALA A 13 8.16 -14.00 21.07
N THR A 14 9.44 -13.98 20.68
CA THR A 14 9.85 -14.11 19.27
C THR A 14 9.45 -15.47 18.68
N ALA A 15 9.56 -16.56 19.44
CA ALA A 15 9.13 -17.88 19.00
C ALA A 15 7.60 -17.96 18.76
N GLU A 16 6.79 -17.34 19.62
CA GLU A 16 5.33 -17.25 19.44
C GLU A 16 4.97 -16.42 18.18
N LEU A 17 5.70 -15.32 17.91
CA LEU A 17 5.53 -14.50 16.69
C LEU A 17 5.76 -15.31 15.41
N ASP A 18 6.78 -16.15 15.45
CA ASP A 18 7.22 -16.97 14.34
C ASP A 18 6.23 -18.10 14.08
N GLU A 19 5.68 -18.70 15.14
CA GLU A 19 4.64 -19.72 15.05
C GLU A 19 3.34 -19.17 14.45
N ALA A 20 2.84 -18.02 14.93
CA ALA A 20 1.64 -17.39 14.38
C ALA A 20 1.80 -17.02 12.88
N THR A 21 2.98 -16.52 12.50
CA THR A 21 3.30 -16.20 11.09
C THR A 21 3.33 -17.47 10.23
N ALA A 22 3.93 -18.55 10.73
CA ALA A 22 4.05 -19.82 10.02
C ALA A 22 2.70 -20.52 9.88
N GLU A 23 1.87 -20.52 10.94
CA GLU A 23 0.53 -21.09 10.93
C GLU A 23 -0.38 -20.37 9.94
N PHE A 24 -0.43 -19.03 10.01
CA PHE A 24 -1.19 -18.20 9.08
C PHE A 24 -0.82 -18.47 7.62
N ALA A 25 0.49 -18.51 7.33
CA ALA A 25 0.95 -18.70 5.96
C ALA A 25 0.86 -20.16 5.50
N ASN A 26 0.87 -21.12 6.43
CA ASN A 26 0.95 -22.56 6.17
C ASN A 26 2.05 -22.89 5.15
N LEU A 27 3.21 -22.25 5.32
CA LEU A 27 4.36 -22.32 4.41
C LEU A 27 5.66 -22.21 5.22
N PRO A 28 6.70 -22.99 4.89
CA PRO A 28 7.99 -22.83 5.52
C PRO A 28 8.67 -21.52 5.08
N TYR A 29 9.66 -21.08 5.86
CA TYR A 29 10.52 -19.92 5.60
C TYR A 29 9.83 -18.55 5.59
N VAL A 30 8.52 -18.45 5.88
CA VAL A 30 7.81 -17.16 5.79
C VAL A 30 8.32 -16.15 6.81
N THR A 31 8.63 -16.62 8.03
CA THR A 31 9.32 -15.83 9.04
C THR A 31 10.67 -15.34 8.55
N GLU A 32 11.47 -16.25 7.98
CA GLU A 32 12.79 -15.93 7.43
C GLU A 32 12.71 -14.85 6.34
N LEU A 33 11.71 -14.94 5.44
CA LEU A 33 11.47 -13.94 4.39
C LEU A 33 11.18 -12.54 4.95
N ARG A 34 10.68 -12.44 6.18
CA ARG A 34 10.34 -11.15 6.82
C ARG A 34 11.48 -10.61 7.69
N SER A 35 12.45 -11.44 8.08
CA SER A 35 13.60 -11.02 8.88
C SER A 35 14.73 -10.51 8.00
N ALA A 36 15.19 -9.27 8.26
CA ALA A 36 16.34 -8.71 7.56
C ALA A 36 17.61 -9.54 7.77
N GLU A 37 17.85 -10.00 9.01
CA GLU A 37 19.01 -10.82 9.35
C GLU A 37 18.97 -12.17 8.63
N ALA A 38 17.87 -12.92 8.79
CA ALA A 38 17.77 -14.26 8.26
C ALA A 38 17.75 -14.26 6.72
N LEU A 39 17.05 -13.29 6.10
CA LEU A 39 17.06 -13.10 4.66
C LEU A 39 18.44 -12.71 4.13
N SER A 40 19.17 -11.82 4.83
CA SER A 40 20.54 -11.44 4.46
C SER A 40 21.49 -12.64 4.51
N GLN A 41 21.38 -13.46 5.56
CA GLN A 41 22.18 -14.67 5.72
C GLN A 41 21.89 -15.67 4.59
N ARG A 42 20.61 -15.80 4.21
CA ARG A 42 20.19 -16.67 3.10
C ARG A 42 20.69 -16.19 1.74
N LEU A 43 20.67 -14.88 1.49
CA LEU A 43 21.12 -14.30 0.23
C LEU A 43 22.65 -14.16 0.14
N GLY A 44 23.35 -14.21 1.28
CA GLY A 44 24.80 -14.03 1.37
C GLY A 44 25.25 -12.57 1.27
N PHE A 45 24.34 -11.61 1.42
CA PHE A 45 24.63 -10.18 1.45
C PHE A 45 23.54 -9.41 2.21
N PRO A 46 23.86 -8.22 2.79
CA PRO A 46 22.89 -7.42 3.54
C PRO A 46 21.72 -6.93 2.67
N VAL A 47 20.50 -7.15 3.15
CA VAL A 47 19.25 -6.67 2.55
C VAL A 47 18.23 -6.27 3.60
N VAL A 48 17.29 -5.43 3.18
CA VAL A 48 16.09 -5.09 3.94
C VAL A 48 14.86 -5.63 3.20
N PRO A 49 14.01 -6.47 3.84
CA PRO A 49 12.75 -6.90 3.27
C PRO A 49 11.75 -5.75 3.31
N ASN A 50 11.19 -5.40 2.16
CA ASN A 50 10.33 -4.22 1.99
C ASN A 50 8.85 -4.57 2.01
N ARG A 51 8.46 -5.65 1.34
CA ARG A 51 7.05 -6.06 1.32
C ARG A 51 6.86 -7.54 1.01
N ILE A 52 6.11 -8.24 1.86
CA ILE A 52 5.69 -9.62 1.65
C ILE A 52 4.24 -9.73 1.16
N ARG A 53 4.00 -10.69 0.27
CA ARG A 53 2.67 -11.17 -0.13
C ARG A 53 2.58 -12.67 0.05
N VAL A 54 1.56 -13.10 0.79
CA VAL A 54 1.30 -14.51 1.06
C VAL A 54 -0.01 -14.96 0.45
N LYS A 55 0.02 -16.16 -0.14
CA LYS A 55 -1.15 -16.97 -0.47
C LYS A 55 -1.03 -18.25 0.35
N PRO A 56 -1.79 -18.37 1.46
CA PRO A 56 -1.61 -19.46 2.41
C PRO A 56 -1.58 -20.84 1.73
N GLY A 57 -0.62 -21.68 2.13
CA GLY A 57 -0.38 -23.03 1.59
C GLY A 57 0.11 -23.10 0.13
N ARG A 58 0.21 -21.96 -0.58
CA ARG A 58 0.52 -21.94 -2.02
C ARG A 58 1.85 -21.25 -2.34
N ASN A 59 2.09 -20.05 -1.80
CA ASN A 59 3.34 -19.32 -1.97
C ASN A 59 3.39 -18.06 -1.12
N ALA A 60 4.61 -17.66 -0.78
CA ALA A 60 4.94 -16.32 -0.33
C ALA A 60 6.00 -15.70 -1.25
N ILE A 61 6.00 -14.39 -1.40
CA ILE A 61 7.04 -13.64 -2.09
C ILE A 61 7.28 -12.33 -1.35
N VAL A 62 8.53 -12.01 -1.09
CA VAL A 62 8.98 -10.75 -0.48
C VAL A 62 9.84 -10.00 -1.48
N SER A 63 9.65 -8.68 -1.61
CA SER A 63 10.68 -7.82 -2.20
C SER A 63 11.69 -7.42 -1.14
N TRP A 64 12.93 -7.25 -1.57
CA TRP A 64 14.00 -6.70 -0.77
C TRP A 64 14.78 -5.67 -1.58
N SER A 65 15.47 -4.80 -0.87
CA SER A 65 16.50 -3.92 -1.40
C SER A 65 17.79 -4.16 -0.63
N ARG A 66 18.93 -3.91 -1.27
CA ARG A 66 20.20 -3.79 -0.56
C ARG A 66 20.12 -2.61 0.40
N GLU A 67 20.82 -2.75 1.52
CA GLU A 67 21.01 -1.65 2.45
C GLU A 67 21.90 -0.59 1.76
N ALA A 68 21.25 0.37 1.10
CA ALA A 68 21.92 1.49 0.47
C ALA A 68 22.03 2.62 1.49
N GLY A 69 23.13 3.39 1.43
CA GLY A 69 23.23 4.67 2.14
C GLY A 69 22.22 5.70 1.61
N SER A 70 22.54 6.99 1.69
CA SER A 70 21.63 8.10 1.34
C SER A 70 21.25 8.23 -0.16
N ARG A 71 21.42 7.20 -0.99
CA ARG A 71 21.17 7.22 -2.44
C ARG A 71 20.13 6.15 -2.81
N LEU A 72 19.22 6.47 -3.74
CA LEU A 72 18.36 5.47 -4.37
C LEU A 72 19.23 4.45 -5.14
N GLY A 73 18.88 3.17 -5.02
CA GLY A 73 19.60 2.09 -5.67
C GLY A 73 19.15 1.84 -7.11
N GLY A 74 20.02 1.21 -7.90
CA GLY A 74 19.72 0.72 -9.24
C GLY A 74 18.85 -0.55 -9.20
N LEU A 75 18.60 -1.15 -10.37
CA LEU A 75 17.80 -2.39 -10.45
C LEU A 75 18.47 -3.59 -9.79
N GLU A 76 19.81 -3.60 -9.78
CA GLU A 76 20.67 -4.59 -9.15
C GLU A 76 20.65 -4.54 -7.61
N ASP A 77 20.21 -3.42 -7.06
CA ASP A 77 20.04 -3.22 -5.63
C ASP A 77 18.70 -3.75 -5.14
N TRP A 78 17.85 -4.23 -6.05
CA TRP A 78 16.53 -4.74 -5.71
C TRP A 78 16.32 -6.17 -6.21
N GLY A 79 15.51 -6.91 -5.47
CA GLY A 79 15.14 -8.24 -5.90
C GLY A 79 14.00 -8.80 -5.07
N TRP A 80 13.78 -10.09 -5.25
CA TRP A 80 12.72 -10.80 -4.56
C TRP A 80 13.17 -12.19 -4.14
N THR A 81 12.56 -12.68 -3.07
CA THR A 81 12.71 -14.06 -2.59
C THR A 81 11.32 -14.64 -2.38
N ALA A 82 11.12 -15.90 -2.76
CA ALA A 82 9.83 -16.56 -2.72
C ALA A 82 9.94 -18.01 -2.28
N VAL A 83 8.91 -18.47 -1.57
CA VAL A 83 8.63 -19.89 -1.37
C VAL A 83 7.48 -20.31 -2.27
N VAL A 84 7.63 -21.40 -3.00
CA VAL A 84 6.60 -21.96 -3.89
C VAL A 84 6.43 -23.46 -3.66
N THR A 85 5.19 -23.95 -3.68
CA THR A 85 4.88 -25.38 -3.49
C THR A 85 4.52 -26.11 -4.78
N SER A 86 4.38 -25.38 -5.89
CA SER A 86 3.92 -25.90 -7.18
C SER A 86 5.07 -26.07 -8.18
N ALA A 87 5.23 -27.29 -8.69
CA ALA A 87 6.17 -27.65 -9.76
C ALA A 87 6.01 -26.77 -11.01
N ASP A 88 4.77 -26.64 -11.48
CA ASP A 88 4.45 -25.82 -12.65
C ASP A 88 4.82 -24.35 -12.44
N LYS A 89 4.61 -23.85 -11.22
CA LYS A 89 4.99 -22.47 -10.88
C LYS A 89 6.51 -22.31 -10.92
N LEU A 90 7.27 -23.24 -10.37
CA LEU A 90 8.73 -23.24 -10.42
C LEU A 90 9.26 -23.28 -11.85
N VAL A 91 8.74 -24.19 -12.68
CA VAL A 91 9.09 -24.30 -14.11
C VAL A 91 8.78 -22.99 -14.84
N ASN A 92 7.61 -22.41 -14.57
CA ASN A 92 7.22 -21.14 -15.18
C ASN A 92 8.12 -19.97 -14.78
N ILE A 93 8.53 -19.89 -13.52
CA ILE A 93 9.45 -18.87 -13.03
C ILE A 93 10.80 -19.00 -13.77
N ARG A 94 11.41 -20.19 -13.74
CA ARG A 94 12.70 -20.46 -14.42
C ARG A 94 12.65 -20.18 -15.92
N ARG A 95 11.61 -20.68 -16.60
CA ARG A 95 11.41 -20.48 -18.04
C ARG A 95 11.26 -19.01 -18.41
N ARG A 96 10.67 -18.19 -17.54
CA ARG A 96 10.46 -16.76 -17.82
C ARG A 96 11.72 -15.94 -17.59
N ALA A 97 12.48 -16.25 -16.53
CA ALA A 97 13.79 -15.64 -16.30
C ALA A 97 14.76 -15.95 -17.45
N ALA A 98 14.87 -17.22 -17.86
CA ALA A 98 15.76 -17.64 -18.96
C ALA A 98 15.42 -17.00 -20.32
N ARG A 99 14.19 -16.50 -20.52
CA ARG A 99 13.82 -15.76 -21.75
C ARG A 99 14.36 -14.33 -21.80
N HIS A 100 14.93 -13.86 -20.70
CA HIS A 100 15.51 -12.53 -20.55
C HIS A 100 16.97 -12.62 -20.08
N ASP A 101 17.63 -13.75 -20.32
CA ASP A 101 19.00 -14.05 -19.88
C ASP A 101 19.22 -13.90 -18.36
N GLU A 102 18.13 -14.01 -17.60
CA GLU A 102 18.13 -13.95 -16.14
C GLU A 102 18.19 -15.35 -15.52
N THR A 103 18.87 -15.46 -14.38
CA THR A 103 18.99 -16.70 -13.63
C THR A 103 18.21 -16.61 -12.31
N ILE A 104 17.63 -17.74 -11.90
CA ILE A 104 16.95 -17.89 -10.62
C ILE A 104 17.82 -18.74 -9.70
N THR A 105 18.14 -18.21 -8.53
CA THR A 105 18.89 -18.94 -7.51
C THR A 105 17.89 -19.75 -6.68
N VAL A 106 18.09 -21.08 -6.60
CA VAL A 106 17.36 -21.94 -5.67
C VAL A 106 18.23 -22.16 -4.45
N HIS A 107 17.68 -21.82 -3.29
CA HIS A 107 18.38 -21.90 -2.01
C HIS A 107 18.12 -23.21 -1.29
N GLU A 108 16.87 -23.67 -1.31
CA GLU A 108 16.46 -24.85 -0.56
C GLU A 108 15.22 -25.51 -1.19
N CYS A 109 15.10 -26.83 -1.03
CA CYS A 109 13.94 -27.62 -1.42
C CYS A 109 13.58 -28.56 -0.26
N SER A 110 12.38 -28.43 0.29
CA SER A 110 11.89 -29.39 1.28
C SER A 110 11.49 -30.71 0.61
N GLU A 111 11.59 -31.84 1.31
CA GLU A 111 11.12 -33.12 0.76
C GLU A 111 9.60 -33.10 0.49
N PRO A 112 9.10 -33.82 -0.54
CA PRO A 112 7.68 -33.98 -0.79
C PRO A 112 6.99 -34.70 0.38
N ARG A 113 5.93 -34.11 0.95
CA ARG A 113 5.10 -34.81 1.97
C ARG A 113 4.25 -35.97 1.39
N SER A 114 4.19 -36.12 0.07
CA SER A 114 3.47 -37.20 -0.63
C SER A 114 3.91 -37.34 -2.09
N ALA A 115 3.68 -38.53 -2.67
CA ALA A 115 4.04 -38.85 -4.06
C ALA A 115 3.26 -37.96 -5.05
N GLY A 116 3.96 -36.99 -5.66
CA GLY A 116 3.39 -36.03 -6.63
C GLY A 116 3.57 -34.56 -6.27
N ALA A 117 4.08 -34.23 -5.08
CA ALA A 117 4.46 -32.87 -4.69
C ALA A 117 5.94 -32.58 -4.98
N THR A 118 6.31 -31.34 -5.25
CA THR A 118 7.73 -30.89 -5.33
C THR A 118 8.34 -30.53 -3.99
N GLY A 119 7.57 -30.65 -2.89
CA GLY A 119 7.88 -29.94 -1.66
C GLY A 119 7.80 -28.42 -1.83
N SER A 120 8.23 -27.68 -0.81
CA SER A 120 8.38 -26.22 -0.84
C SER A 120 9.77 -25.87 -1.34
N VAL A 121 9.87 -24.95 -2.30
CA VAL A 121 11.13 -24.50 -2.87
C VAL A 121 11.33 -23.03 -2.57
N LEU A 122 12.46 -22.70 -1.92
CA LEU A 122 12.90 -21.35 -1.63
C LEU A 122 13.84 -20.87 -2.75
N LEU A 123 13.52 -19.74 -3.35
CA LEU A 123 14.26 -19.22 -4.50
C LEU A 123 14.25 -17.69 -4.54
N SER A 124 15.21 -17.10 -5.24
CA SER A 124 15.35 -15.65 -5.40
C SER A 124 15.71 -15.26 -6.82
N GLY A 125 15.48 -13.99 -7.14
CA GLY A 125 15.84 -13.39 -8.42
C GLY A 125 15.87 -11.87 -8.39
N SER A 126 16.44 -11.28 -9.43
CA SER A 126 16.45 -9.83 -9.69
C SER A 126 15.05 -9.32 -10.06
N VAL A 127 14.88 -8.00 -10.13
CA VAL A 127 13.67 -7.37 -10.69
C VAL A 127 13.40 -7.84 -12.13
N ALA A 128 14.44 -7.99 -12.95
CA ALA A 128 14.34 -8.47 -14.33
C ALA A 128 13.94 -9.96 -14.41
N ALA A 129 14.30 -10.75 -13.40
CA ALA A 129 13.88 -12.15 -13.28
C ALA A 129 12.43 -12.33 -12.80
N ASP A 130 11.70 -11.26 -12.45
CA ASP A 130 10.31 -11.35 -12.01
C ASP A 130 9.44 -11.97 -13.11
N SER A 131 8.83 -13.10 -12.77
CA SER A 131 8.03 -13.89 -13.72
C SER A 131 6.85 -13.14 -14.34
N LYS A 132 6.32 -12.08 -13.74
CA LYS A 132 5.20 -11.30 -14.28
C LYS A 132 5.61 -9.90 -14.73
N LEU A 133 6.63 -9.31 -14.12
CA LEU A 133 7.06 -7.94 -14.41
C LEU A 133 8.26 -7.86 -15.34
N GLY A 134 9.22 -8.78 -15.27
CA GLY A 134 10.53 -8.66 -15.91
C GLY A 134 10.46 -8.27 -17.40
N LYS A 135 9.53 -8.91 -18.14
CA LYS A 135 9.27 -8.59 -19.54
C LYS A 135 8.78 -7.16 -19.78
N GLU A 136 7.84 -6.69 -18.97
CA GLU A 136 7.27 -5.34 -19.12
C GLU A 136 8.28 -4.28 -18.64
N THR A 137 9.05 -4.60 -17.59
CA THR A 137 10.18 -3.78 -17.12
C THR A 137 11.23 -3.59 -18.22
N ALA A 138 11.73 -4.68 -18.81
CA ALA A 138 12.73 -4.62 -19.88
C ALA A 138 12.22 -3.81 -21.09
N ARG A 139 10.94 -3.94 -21.45
CA ARG A 139 10.34 -3.21 -22.58
C ARG A 139 10.18 -1.72 -22.34
N ALA A 140 9.87 -1.33 -21.11
CA ALA A 140 9.76 0.08 -20.73
C ALA A 140 11.16 0.70 -20.69
N ILE A 141 12.10 0.06 -20.01
CA ILE A 141 13.50 0.51 -19.90
C ILE A 141 14.17 0.64 -21.26
N ALA A 142 13.93 -0.29 -22.20
CA ALA A 142 14.47 -0.19 -23.55
C ALA A 142 14.00 1.05 -24.35
N ARG A 143 13.04 1.83 -23.82
CA ARG A 143 12.61 3.12 -24.38
C ARG A 143 13.13 4.33 -23.61
N LEU A 144 13.72 4.11 -22.44
CA LEU A 144 14.26 5.16 -21.58
C LEU A 144 15.77 5.25 -21.83
N ASN A 145 16.26 6.46 -22.08
CA ASN A 145 17.69 6.74 -22.18
C ASN A 145 18.12 7.59 -20.98
N GLY A 146 19.18 7.21 -20.29
CA GLY A 146 19.66 7.90 -19.09
C GLY A 146 19.70 7.00 -17.87
N GLU A 147 19.80 7.61 -16.70
CA GLU A 147 19.93 6.93 -15.42
C GLU A 147 18.56 6.51 -14.88
N ILE A 148 18.52 5.34 -14.22
CA ILE A 148 17.30 4.77 -13.65
C ILE A 148 17.60 4.36 -12.22
N ASP A 149 16.89 4.99 -11.28
CA ASP A 149 16.89 4.59 -9.88
C ASP A 149 15.55 3.93 -9.53
N VAL A 150 15.56 2.89 -8.71
CA VAL A 150 14.34 2.24 -8.23
C VAL A 150 13.85 2.93 -6.97
N ILE A 151 12.60 3.39 -7.01
CA ILE A 151 11.92 4.00 -5.86
C ILE A 151 11.20 2.92 -5.05
N GLY A 152 10.59 1.95 -5.73
CA GLY A 152 9.84 0.90 -5.07
C GLY A 152 9.53 -0.29 -5.97
N TYR A 153 9.50 -1.48 -5.37
CA TYR A 153 9.28 -2.72 -6.07
C TYR A 153 8.30 -3.63 -5.33
N ASN A 154 7.21 -4.02 -6.01
CA ASN A 154 6.17 -4.93 -5.52
C ASN A 154 6.06 -6.15 -6.45
N PRO A 155 6.66 -7.30 -6.07
CA PRO A 155 6.84 -8.45 -6.95
C PRO A 155 5.53 -8.97 -7.56
N GLY A 156 5.56 -9.09 -8.87
CA GLY A 156 4.45 -9.47 -9.72
C GLY A 156 3.25 -8.52 -9.70
N ARG A 157 3.44 -7.25 -9.30
CA ARG A 157 2.44 -6.17 -9.42
C ARG A 157 2.97 -4.96 -10.16
N ARG A 158 4.00 -4.30 -9.61
CA ARG A 158 4.57 -3.06 -10.16
C ARG A 158 6.03 -2.82 -9.75
N VAL A 159 6.73 -2.01 -10.53
CA VAL A 159 7.98 -1.33 -10.18
C VAL A 159 7.82 0.17 -10.44
N LEU A 160 8.39 0.99 -9.55
CA LEU A 160 8.39 2.45 -9.58
C LEU A 160 9.84 2.91 -9.73
N LEU A 161 10.08 3.79 -10.69
CA LEU A 161 11.42 4.24 -11.04
C LEU A 161 11.46 5.77 -11.07
N LYS A 162 12.61 6.32 -10.73
CA LYS A 162 13.01 7.67 -11.13
C LYS A 162 13.86 7.53 -12.37
N HIS A 163 13.47 8.18 -13.45
CA HIS A 163 14.25 8.26 -14.68
C HIS A 163 14.86 9.65 -14.80
N SER A 164 16.18 9.71 -14.97
CA SER A 164 16.91 10.95 -15.22
C SER A 164 17.45 10.90 -16.65
N PRO A 165 16.86 11.65 -17.61
CA PRO A 165 17.29 11.62 -19.00
C PRO A 165 18.77 11.97 -19.17
N GLU A 166 19.44 11.33 -20.13
CA GLU A 166 20.88 11.57 -20.41
C GLU A 166 21.16 13.00 -20.92
N HIS A 167 20.20 13.58 -21.63
CA HIS A 167 20.23 14.96 -22.10
C HIS A 167 19.47 15.84 -21.09
N ALA A 168 19.61 17.18 -21.17
CA ALA A 168 19.07 18.16 -20.22
C ALA A 168 17.53 18.24 -20.11
N GLY A 169 16.86 17.10 -19.95
CA GLY A 169 15.46 16.95 -19.60
C GLY A 169 15.29 16.86 -18.09
N ALA A 170 14.12 17.27 -17.61
CA ALA A 170 13.76 17.09 -16.21
C ALA A 170 13.59 15.59 -15.90
N PRO A 171 13.85 15.17 -14.65
CA PRO A 171 13.57 13.80 -14.24
C PRO A 171 12.08 13.48 -14.34
N GLU A 172 11.78 12.19 -14.47
CA GLU A 172 10.42 11.66 -14.59
C GLU A 172 10.21 10.53 -13.57
N PHE A 173 8.99 10.42 -13.08
CA PHE A 173 8.52 9.25 -12.34
C PHE A 173 7.94 8.25 -13.34
N ILE A 174 8.45 7.02 -13.31
CA ILE A 174 7.99 5.94 -14.20
C ILE A 174 7.36 4.83 -13.37
N ARG A 175 6.15 4.44 -13.76
CA ARG A 175 5.44 3.31 -13.18
C ARG A 175 5.25 2.21 -14.21
N ILE A 176 5.66 1.00 -13.87
CA ILE A 176 5.52 -0.18 -14.73
C ILE A 176 4.73 -1.24 -13.98
N GLY A 177 3.63 -1.72 -14.58
CA GLY A 177 2.71 -2.68 -14.01
C GLY A 177 2.56 -3.96 -14.85
N THR A 178 1.93 -4.97 -14.25
CA THR A 178 1.58 -6.22 -14.95
C THR A 178 0.30 -6.15 -15.78
N ARG A 179 -0.46 -5.05 -15.66
CA ARG A 179 -1.75 -4.81 -16.31
C ARG A 179 -1.73 -3.45 -16.98
N SER A 180 -2.73 -3.20 -17.84
CA SER A 180 -2.95 -1.87 -18.41
C SER A 180 -3.03 -0.80 -17.31
N GLN A 181 -2.35 0.32 -17.53
CA GLN A 181 -2.33 1.53 -16.72
C GLN A 181 -3.19 2.63 -17.36
N GLN A 182 -3.99 2.30 -18.39
CA GLN A 182 -4.84 3.24 -19.10
C GLN A 182 -5.79 4.02 -18.16
N HIS A 183 -6.29 3.38 -17.11
CA HIS A 183 -7.09 4.03 -16.08
C HIS A 183 -6.37 5.23 -15.45
N LEU A 184 -5.06 5.14 -15.17
CA LEU A 184 -4.31 6.27 -14.61
C LEU A 184 -4.24 7.45 -15.58
N VAL A 185 -4.04 7.17 -16.87
CA VAL A 185 -4.01 8.19 -17.93
C VAL A 185 -5.37 8.88 -18.03
N GLU A 186 -6.45 8.10 -18.04
CA GLU A 186 -7.83 8.60 -18.15
C GLU A 186 -8.23 9.42 -16.92
N THR A 187 -7.94 8.92 -15.72
CA THR A 187 -8.25 9.62 -14.47
C THR A 187 -7.44 10.91 -14.33
N ALA A 188 -6.13 10.88 -14.59
CA ALA A 188 -5.29 12.08 -14.52
C ALA A 188 -5.77 13.17 -15.51
N LYS A 189 -6.12 12.75 -16.74
CA LYS A 189 -6.72 13.64 -17.72
C LYS A 189 -8.06 14.20 -17.24
N GLN A 190 -8.93 13.35 -16.70
CA GLN A 190 -10.23 13.77 -16.19
C GLN A 190 -10.11 14.79 -15.05
N TRP A 191 -9.22 14.54 -14.08
CA TRP A 191 -8.95 15.47 -12.99
C TRP A 191 -8.41 16.82 -13.50
N THR A 192 -7.52 16.77 -14.50
CA THR A 192 -7.02 17.99 -15.16
C THR A 192 -8.14 18.75 -15.87
N ASP A 193 -9.04 18.04 -16.58
CA ASP A 193 -10.18 18.63 -17.27
C ASP A 193 -11.19 19.25 -16.26
N TRP A 194 -11.25 18.75 -15.03
CA TRP A 194 -11.99 19.34 -13.90
C TRP A 194 -11.25 20.46 -13.18
N GLY A 195 -10.01 20.76 -13.57
CA GLY A 195 -9.19 21.79 -12.92
C GLY A 195 -8.62 21.37 -11.56
N LEU A 196 -8.63 20.08 -11.23
CA LEU A 196 -8.05 19.56 -10.00
C LEU A 196 -6.52 19.39 -10.16
N PRO A 197 -5.72 19.81 -9.16
CA PRO A 197 -4.27 19.76 -9.24
C PRO A 197 -3.74 18.33 -9.14
N THR A 198 -3.39 17.75 -10.28
CA THR A 198 -2.69 16.46 -10.40
C THR A 198 -1.56 16.56 -11.43
N LEU A 199 -0.80 15.49 -11.60
CA LEU A 199 0.24 15.41 -12.63
C LEU A 199 -0.31 14.78 -13.91
N PRO A 200 0.13 15.26 -15.10
CA PRO A 200 -0.15 14.55 -16.33
C PRO A 200 0.50 13.17 -16.30
N VAL A 201 -0.22 12.17 -16.80
CA VAL A 201 0.24 10.78 -16.89
C VAL A 201 0.22 10.35 -18.35
N GLU A 202 1.38 9.98 -18.87
CA GLU A 202 1.55 9.62 -20.28
C GLU A 202 1.96 8.14 -20.44
N PRO A 203 1.41 7.41 -21.43
CA PRO A 203 1.80 6.03 -21.66
C PRO A 203 3.21 5.90 -22.24
N ILE A 204 3.97 4.93 -21.73
CA ILE A 204 5.30 4.60 -22.24
C ILE A 204 5.21 3.34 -23.10
N GLY A 205 5.47 3.52 -24.40
CA GLY A 205 5.35 2.47 -25.40
C GLY A 205 3.89 2.10 -25.71
N SER A 206 3.70 1.01 -26.47
CA SER A 206 2.40 0.69 -27.09
C SER A 206 1.56 -0.36 -26.36
N LYS A 207 2.02 -0.85 -25.21
CA LYS A 207 1.33 -1.91 -24.45
C LYS A 207 0.46 -1.39 -23.30
N GLY A 208 0.59 -0.11 -22.96
CA GLY A 208 -0.15 0.51 -21.87
C GLY A 208 0.21 -0.05 -20.48
N THR A 209 1.30 -0.82 -20.35
CA THR A 209 1.75 -1.40 -19.07
C THR A 209 2.70 -0.50 -18.30
N ALA A 210 3.19 0.57 -18.93
CA ALA A 210 4.06 1.56 -18.32
C ALA A 210 3.51 2.96 -18.59
N VAL A 211 3.65 3.85 -17.61
CA VAL A 211 3.30 5.27 -17.69
C VAL A 211 4.38 6.12 -17.04
N GLY A 212 4.51 7.36 -17.49
CA GLY A 212 5.40 8.37 -16.94
C GLY A 212 4.63 9.61 -16.49
N SER A 213 5.17 10.30 -15.50
CA SER A 213 4.73 11.64 -15.10
C SER A 213 5.95 12.49 -14.74
N PRO A 214 5.86 13.83 -14.81
CA PRO A 214 6.96 14.69 -14.39
C PRO A 214 7.40 14.40 -12.95
N TRP A 215 8.71 14.43 -12.68
CA TRP A 215 9.21 14.47 -11.31
C TRP A 215 8.97 15.87 -10.76
N TRP A 216 8.04 16.00 -9.83
CA TRP A 216 7.52 17.29 -9.40
C TRP A 216 7.66 17.50 -7.90
N GLY A 217 7.85 18.76 -7.50
CA GLY A 217 7.92 19.16 -6.10
C GLY A 217 9.29 18.93 -5.45
N THR A 218 9.38 19.30 -4.17
CA THR A 218 10.57 19.13 -3.33
C THR A 218 10.39 18.03 -2.28
N GLY A 219 9.19 17.47 -2.16
CA GLY A 219 8.80 16.46 -1.20
C GLY A 219 7.29 16.25 -1.20
N ASP A 220 6.80 15.62 -0.15
CA ASP A 220 5.38 15.39 0.10
C ASP A 220 4.93 15.99 1.44
N LEU A 221 3.63 16.09 1.65
CA LEU A 221 3.05 16.69 2.85
C LEU A 221 3.26 15.83 4.11
N GLU A 222 3.54 14.54 3.97
CA GLU A 222 3.91 13.67 5.10
C GLU A 222 5.29 14.05 5.66
N THR A 223 6.26 14.29 4.78
CA THR A 223 7.64 14.63 5.16
C THR A 223 7.85 16.13 5.42
N SER A 224 7.02 16.98 4.83
CA SER A 224 7.02 18.43 5.03
C SER A 224 5.60 18.93 5.34
N PRO A 225 5.09 18.71 6.58
CA PRO A 225 3.74 19.13 6.96
C PRO A 225 3.53 20.63 6.83
N ASP A 226 2.38 21.00 6.27
CA ASP A 226 1.94 22.39 6.14
C ASP A 226 0.41 22.45 6.29
N LEU A 227 -0.06 23.19 7.30
CA LEU A 227 -1.50 23.33 7.59
C LEU A 227 -2.26 24.01 6.44
N ALA A 228 -1.66 25.02 5.79
CA ALA A 228 -2.33 25.73 4.70
C ALA A 228 -2.48 24.83 3.47
N VAL A 229 -1.48 24.00 3.18
CA VAL A 229 -1.58 22.99 2.12
C VAL A 229 -2.62 21.92 2.49
N ALA A 230 -2.70 21.48 3.75
CA ALA A 230 -3.75 20.56 4.17
C ALA A 230 -5.16 21.14 3.98
N GLU A 231 -5.36 22.43 4.31
CA GLU A 231 -6.60 23.16 4.06
C GLU A 231 -6.93 23.20 2.55
N GLU A 232 -5.95 23.53 1.70
CA GLU A 232 -6.11 23.52 0.25
C GLU A 232 -6.50 22.12 -0.28
N VAL A 233 -5.87 21.05 0.23
CA VAL A 233 -6.24 19.67 -0.12
C VAL A 233 -7.68 19.37 0.29
N GLY A 234 -8.14 19.85 1.45
CA GLY A 234 -9.54 19.75 1.86
C GLY A 234 -10.49 20.37 0.84
N VAL A 235 -10.17 21.58 0.35
CA VAL A 235 -10.93 22.26 -0.71
C VAL A 235 -10.94 21.47 -2.02
N ILE A 236 -9.77 20.97 -2.45
CA ILE A 236 -9.63 20.18 -3.69
C ILE A 236 -10.48 18.91 -3.63
N ILE A 237 -10.47 18.20 -2.51
CA ILE A 237 -11.25 16.97 -2.32
C ILE A 237 -12.75 17.26 -2.23
N ALA A 238 -13.15 18.39 -1.64
CA ALA A 238 -14.55 18.82 -1.70
C ALA A 238 -15.02 19.09 -3.13
N GLU A 239 -14.17 19.69 -3.98
CA GLU A 239 -14.47 19.88 -5.40
C GLU A 239 -14.56 18.54 -6.15
N LEU A 240 -13.61 17.62 -5.94
CA LEU A 240 -13.67 16.26 -6.49
C LEU A 240 -15.01 15.59 -6.16
N HIS A 241 -15.44 15.67 -4.90
CA HIS A 241 -16.67 15.06 -4.42
C HIS A 241 -17.95 15.67 -5.00
N ARG A 242 -17.88 16.77 -5.76
CA ARG A 242 -19.03 17.30 -6.50
C ARG A 242 -19.36 16.50 -7.76
N HIS A 243 -18.38 15.80 -8.32
CA HIS A 243 -18.56 15.02 -9.54
C HIS A 243 -19.30 13.70 -9.27
N THR A 244 -20.26 13.42 -10.14
CA THR A 244 -21.18 12.28 -10.02
C THR A 244 -20.70 11.07 -10.82
N PRO A 245 -21.18 9.85 -10.52
CA PRO A 245 -20.79 8.64 -11.25
C PRO A 245 -21.02 8.71 -12.77
N ALA A 246 -21.98 9.53 -13.22
CA ALA A 246 -22.28 9.72 -14.64
C ALA A 246 -21.17 10.45 -15.41
N GLU A 247 -20.31 11.19 -14.71
CA GLU A 247 -19.21 11.94 -15.29
C GLU A 247 -17.91 11.11 -15.36
N LEU A 248 -17.81 9.99 -14.65
CA LEU A 248 -16.59 9.19 -14.61
C LEU A 248 -16.48 8.21 -15.77
N VAL A 249 -15.27 8.12 -16.32
CA VAL A 249 -14.96 7.24 -17.46
C VAL A 249 -15.09 5.76 -17.09
N SER A 250 -14.70 5.37 -15.87
CA SER A 250 -14.89 4.03 -15.30
C SER A 250 -14.33 3.95 -13.86
N GLY A 251 -14.78 2.95 -13.11
CA GLY A 251 -14.18 2.56 -11.82
C GLY A 251 -15.18 2.63 -10.68
N SER A 252 -15.49 1.48 -10.08
CA SER A 252 -16.24 1.39 -8.83
C SER A 252 -15.27 0.96 -7.73
N SER A 253 -15.27 1.69 -6.62
CA SER A 253 -14.51 1.32 -5.44
C SER A 253 -15.12 0.08 -4.79
N PRO A 254 -14.29 -0.85 -4.27
CA PRO A 254 -14.83 -2.01 -3.56
C PRO A 254 -15.67 -1.56 -2.36
N SER A 255 -16.71 -2.34 -2.04
CA SER A 255 -17.53 -2.10 -0.85
C SER A 255 -16.66 -1.91 0.39
N PRO A 256 -16.81 -0.80 1.13
CA PRO A 256 -16.01 -0.56 2.34
C PRO A 256 -16.27 -1.64 3.40
N PHE A 257 -17.49 -2.18 3.46
CA PHE A 257 -17.82 -3.28 4.36
C PHE A 257 -17.14 -4.59 3.96
N ASP A 258 -17.08 -4.90 2.66
CA ASP A 258 -16.39 -6.11 2.20
C ASP A 258 -14.89 -6.02 2.51
N GLN A 259 -14.28 -4.85 2.30
CA GLN A 259 -12.88 -4.60 2.67
C GLN A 259 -12.63 -4.79 4.19
N ALA A 260 -13.56 -4.30 5.02
CA ALA A 260 -13.47 -4.44 6.47
C ALA A 260 -13.61 -5.90 6.91
N GLU A 261 -14.57 -6.65 6.36
CA GLU A 261 -14.78 -8.08 6.64
C GLU A 261 -13.60 -8.95 6.20
N GLU A 262 -13.09 -8.72 4.99
CA GLU A 262 -11.91 -9.41 4.46
C GLU A 262 -10.70 -9.17 5.35
N THR A 263 -10.50 -7.93 5.80
CA THR A 263 -9.37 -7.57 6.68
C THR A 263 -9.56 -8.10 8.08
N ALA A 264 -10.76 -8.05 8.66
CA ALA A 264 -11.06 -8.63 9.97
C ALA A 264 -10.84 -10.15 9.97
N THR A 265 -11.26 -10.84 8.90
CA THR A 265 -11.00 -12.28 8.73
C THR A 265 -9.52 -12.57 8.66
N LEU A 266 -8.76 -11.78 7.89
CA LEU A 266 -7.32 -11.91 7.77
C LEU A 266 -6.61 -11.67 9.13
N LEU A 267 -6.99 -10.63 9.86
CA LEU A 267 -6.42 -10.29 11.15
C LEU A 267 -6.74 -11.35 12.21
N ALA A 268 -7.96 -11.88 12.24
CA ALA A 268 -8.34 -12.96 13.17
C ALA A 268 -7.58 -14.27 12.90
N GLN A 269 -7.12 -14.52 11.67
CA GLN A 269 -6.25 -15.65 11.36
C GLN A 269 -4.78 -15.39 11.73
N LEU A 270 -4.36 -14.12 11.70
CA LEU A 270 -2.97 -13.73 11.92
C LEU A 270 -2.65 -13.45 13.40
N LEU A 271 -3.59 -12.85 14.13
CA LEU A 271 -3.61 -12.62 15.59
C LEU A 271 -4.98 -13.07 16.12
N PRO A 272 -5.16 -14.33 16.51
CA PRO A 272 -6.44 -14.83 17.03
C PRO A 272 -7.01 -14.01 18.21
N GLU A 273 -6.14 -13.45 19.04
CA GLU A 273 -6.47 -12.63 20.21
C GLU A 273 -7.22 -11.34 19.87
N VAL A 274 -7.05 -10.78 18.66
CA VAL A 274 -7.80 -9.59 18.22
C VAL A 274 -9.12 -9.94 17.54
N GLY A 275 -9.43 -11.22 17.33
CA GLY A 275 -10.56 -11.68 16.52
C GLY A 275 -11.90 -11.11 16.97
N ARG A 276 -12.18 -11.07 18.27
CA ARG A 276 -13.41 -10.46 18.81
C ARG A 276 -13.43 -8.95 18.59
N SER A 277 -12.32 -8.29 18.90
CA SER A 277 -12.17 -6.83 18.76
C SER A 277 -12.45 -6.35 17.34
N VAL A 278 -11.87 -7.02 16.32
CA VAL A 278 -12.08 -6.62 14.92
C VAL A 278 -13.50 -6.87 14.44
N GLN A 279 -14.15 -7.94 14.90
CA GLN A 279 -15.55 -8.24 14.57
C GLN A 279 -16.53 -7.24 15.21
N ASP A 280 -16.25 -6.80 16.44
CA ASP A 280 -17.04 -5.76 17.10
C ASP A 280 -16.88 -4.41 16.38
N ILE A 281 -15.66 -4.06 15.92
CA ILE A 281 -15.43 -2.87 15.06
C ILE A 281 -16.26 -2.97 13.78
N VAL A 282 -16.21 -4.09 13.06
CA VAL A 282 -16.98 -4.27 11.81
C VAL A 282 -18.48 -4.10 12.03
N ARG A 283 -19.02 -4.65 13.12
CA ARG A 283 -20.44 -4.51 13.48
C ARG A 283 -20.81 -3.04 13.71
N GLU A 284 -19.99 -2.32 14.48
CA GLU A 284 -20.21 -0.91 14.77
C GLU A 284 -20.09 -0.04 13.51
N LEU A 285 -19.13 -0.32 12.63
CA LEU A 285 -18.99 0.36 11.33
C LEU A 285 -20.25 0.18 10.47
N ARG A 286 -20.79 -1.05 10.39
CA ARG A 286 -22.05 -1.33 9.67
C ARG A 286 -23.21 -0.52 10.23
N GLN A 287 -23.28 -0.38 11.55
CA GLN A 287 -24.32 0.40 12.21
C GLN A 287 -24.17 1.90 11.96
N ARG A 288 -22.97 2.47 12.07
CA ARG A 288 -22.76 3.92 11.97
C ARG A 288 -22.78 4.40 10.53
N ILE A 289 -21.98 3.78 9.66
CA ILE A 289 -21.90 4.15 8.23
C ILE A 289 -23.19 3.76 7.51
N GLY A 290 -23.77 2.59 7.83
CA GLY A 290 -25.00 2.13 7.16
C GLY A 290 -26.24 2.97 7.47
N ASN A 291 -26.23 3.72 8.56
CA ASN A 291 -27.32 4.61 8.96
C ASN A 291 -27.03 6.10 8.69
N GLU A 292 -25.94 6.43 7.99
CA GLU A 292 -25.64 7.82 7.65
C GLU A 292 -26.81 8.43 6.85
N PRO A 293 -27.34 9.60 7.28
CA PRO A 293 -28.38 10.29 6.55
C PRO A 293 -27.88 10.64 5.14
N LEU A 294 -28.56 10.13 4.11
CA LEU A 294 -28.35 10.56 2.73
C LEU A 294 -28.84 12.01 2.60
N THR A 295 -27.97 12.99 2.85
CA THR A 295 -28.28 14.41 2.79
C THR A 295 -27.71 15.09 1.55
N GLY A 296 -28.39 16.12 1.07
CA GLY A 296 -27.96 16.89 -0.11
C GLY A 296 -27.92 16.04 -1.38
N ALA A 297 -26.90 16.26 -2.21
CA ALA A 297 -26.73 15.55 -3.48
C ALA A 297 -26.56 14.02 -3.28
N ALA A 298 -26.27 13.53 -2.08
CA ALA A 298 -26.26 12.10 -1.75
C ALA A 298 -27.65 11.45 -1.79
N ALA A 299 -28.74 12.24 -1.85
CA ALA A 299 -30.11 11.75 -2.03
C ALA A 299 -30.31 10.92 -3.31
N ASP A 300 -29.45 11.09 -4.32
CA ASP A 300 -29.46 10.32 -5.58
C ASP A 300 -28.70 8.97 -5.50
N GLY A 301 -28.38 8.47 -4.30
CA GLY A 301 -27.76 7.15 -4.12
C GLY A 301 -26.27 7.14 -3.77
N GLY A 302 -25.75 8.19 -3.15
CA GLY A 302 -24.61 8.12 -2.20
C GLY A 302 -23.18 7.96 -2.70
N ALA A 303 -22.92 7.74 -4.00
CA ALA A 303 -21.54 7.59 -4.52
C ALA A 303 -21.07 8.83 -5.30
N ARG A 304 -19.79 9.18 -5.16
CA ARG A 304 -19.13 10.33 -5.80
C ARG A 304 -17.77 9.95 -6.36
N ALA A 305 -17.20 10.82 -7.19
CA ALA A 305 -15.79 10.73 -7.49
C ALA A 305 -15.00 10.79 -6.18
N ILE A 306 -14.06 9.87 -5.99
CA ILE A 306 -13.16 9.82 -4.83
C ILE A 306 -11.74 9.51 -5.32
N HIS A 307 -10.75 9.90 -4.53
CA HIS A 307 -9.36 9.50 -4.69
C HIS A 307 -9.17 8.01 -4.34
N GLY A 308 -9.85 7.53 -3.29
CA GLY A 308 -9.94 6.12 -2.91
C GLY A 308 -8.78 5.58 -2.06
N ASP A 309 -7.63 6.28 -2.00
CA ASP A 309 -6.49 5.94 -1.14
C ASP A 309 -5.81 7.14 -0.45
N LEU A 310 -6.53 8.25 -0.25
CA LEU A 310 -5.95 9.57 0.09
C LEU A 310 -5.12 9.61 1.40
N SER A 311 -3.88 10.10 1.32
CA SER A 311 -3.01 10.38 2.48
C SER A 311 -1.97 11.48 2.20
N PRO A 312 -1.34 12.10 3.22
CA PRO A 312 -0.39 13.20 3.04
C PRO A 312 0.84 12.88 2.17
N ASP A 313 1.30 11.62 2.14
CA ASP A 313 2.42 11.17 1.28
C ASP A 313 2.08 11.17 -0.22
N GLN A 314 0.80 11.32 -0.56
CA GLN A 314 0.32 11.43 -1.95
C GLN A 314 0.06 12.88 -2.36
N VAL A 315 0.36 13.84 -1.49
CA VAL A 315 0.29 15.27 -1.79
C VAL A 315 1.71 15.78 -1.95
N LEU A 316 2.14 15.94 -3.20
CA LEU A 316 3.42 16.56 -3.49
C LEU A 316 3.34 18.06 -3.22
N VAL A 317 4.43 18.65 -2.70
CA VAL A 317 4.54 20.07 -2.42
C VAL A 317 5.68 20.72 -3.21
N GLY A 318 5.45 21.93 -3.74
CA GLY A 318 6.48 22.67 -4.47
C GLY A 318 6.02 24.04 -4.94
N HIS A 319 6.90 25.05 -4.81
CA HIS A 319 6.66 26.42 -5.30
C HIS A 319 5.31 27.03 -4.88
N SER A 320 4.91 26.84 -3.62
CA SER A 320 3.63 27.29 -3.06
C SER A 320 2.38 26.67 -3.69
N GLU A 321 2.53 25.55 -4.38
CA GLU A 321 1.43 24.75 -4.91
C GLU A 321 1.52 23.31 -4.37
N CYS A 322 0.43 22.56 -4.50
CA CYS A 322 0.41 21.11 -4.31
C CYS A 322 -0.07 20.36 -5.55
N ARG A 323 0.24 19.05 -5.62
CA ARG A 323 -0.30 18.11 -6.62
C ARG A 323 -0.67 16.80 -5.94
N ILE A 324 -1.89 16.31 -6.21
CA ILE A 324 -2.35 15.00 -5.71
C ILE A 324 -1.98 13.92 -6.72
N ILE A 325 -1.34 12.85 -6.25
CA ILE A 325 -0.85 11.71 -7.04
C ILE A 325 -1.42 10.39 -6.55
N ASP A 326 -1.00 9.26 -7.15
CA ASP A 326 -1.45 7.89 -6.83
C ASP A 326 -2.95 7.62 -7.07
N LEU A 327 -3.42 8.01 -8.26
CA LEU A 327 -4.80 7.82 -8.72
C LEU A 327 -5.17 6.34 -9.02
N ASP A 328 -4.44 5.37 -8.47
CA ASP A 328 -4.63 3.93 -8.66
C ASP A 328 -6.01 3.43 -8.21
N ARG A 329 -6.56 4.09 -7.18
CA ARG A 329 -7.85 3.75 -6.56
C ARG A 329 -8.93 4.78 -6.81
N ALA A 330 -8.64 5.79 -7.63
CA ALA A 330 -9.60 6.82 -7.94
C ALA A 330 -10.77 6.23 -8.73
N GLY A 331 -11.97 6.71 -8.46
CA GLY A 331 -13.19 6.15 -9.04
C GLY A 331 -14.42 6.59 -8.29
N VAL A 332 -15.45 5.75 -8.29
CA VAL A 332 -16.73 6.05 -7.65
C VAL A 332 -16.84 5.35 -6.30
N GLY A 333 -17.13 6.08 -5.22
CA GLY A 333 -17.40 5.50 -3.91
C GLY A 333 -17.96 6.50 -2.89
N PRO A 334 -18.17 6.08 -1.64
CA PRO A 334 -18.56 6.97 -0.55
C PRO A 334 -17.45 7.96 -0.23
N VAL A 335 -17.80 9.25 -0.14
CA VAL A 335 -16.86 10.35 0.16
C VAL A 335 -16.12 10.16 1.49
N GLY A 336 -16.77 9.50 2.45
CA GLY A 336 -16.16 9.19 3.74
C GLY A 336 -14.91 8.30 3.63
N MET A 337 -14.73 7.55 2.53
CA MET A 337 -13.49 6.79 2.31
C MET A 337 -12.25 7.69 2.25
N ASP A 338 -12.33 8.84 1.57
CA ASP A 338 -11.19 9.76 1.47
C ASP A 338 -10.94 10.47 2.79
N LEU A 339 -12.00 10.94 3.45
CA LEU A 339 -11.90 11.60 4.76
C LEU A 339 -11.32 10.65 5.81
N GLY A 340 -11.85 9.43 5.87
CA GLY A 340 -11.39 8.41 6.80
C GLY A 340 -9.93 8.04 6.59
N ARG A 341 -9.47 7.91 5.34
CA ARG A 341 -8.07 7.61 5.04
C ARG A 341 -7.13 8.74 5.38
N TRP A 342 -7.50 9.98 5.07
CA TRP A 342 -6.71 11.14 5.45
C TRP A 342 -6.55 11.25 6.97
N VAL A 343 -7.67 11.18 7.70
CA VAL A 343 -7.69 11.28 9.16
C VAL A 343 -6.91 10.12 9.79
N ALA A 344 -7.11 8.89 9.31
CA ALA A 344 -6.33 7.75 9.78
C ALA A 344 -4.83 7.91 9.48
N ALA A 345 -4.44 8.53 8.37
CA ALA A 345 -3.04 8.81 8.07
C ALA A 345 -2.45 9.87 9.02
N CYS A 346 -3.16 10.97 9.23
CA CYS A 346 -2.75 12.02 10.16
C CYS A 346 -2.57 11.49 11.59
N ARG A 347 -3.51 10.68 12.08
CA ARG A 347 -3.46 10.10 13.44
C ARG A 347 -2.39 9.02 13.63
N ARG A 348 -1.83 8.46 12.56
CA ARG A 348 -0.64 7.60 12.66
C ARG A 348 0.59 8.41 13.02
N ARG A 349 0.61 9.70 12.67
CA ARG A 349 1.62 10.63 13.17
C ARG A 349 1.27 10.94 14.62
N THR A 350 2.19 10.68 15.53
CA THR A 350 1.99 10.93 16.97
C THR A 350 2.48 12.32 17.38
N ASP A 351 2.66 13.22 16.43
CA ASP A 351 3.17 14.59 16.60
C ASP A 351 2.05 15.64 16.43
N GLU A 352 2.35 16.88 16.83
CA GLU A 352 1.41 18.02 16.70
C GLU A 352 1.09 18.34 15.24
N GLU A 353 2.01 18.03 14.32
CA GLU A 353 1.83 18.20 12.88
C GLU A 353 0.71 17.32 12.34
N GLY A 354 0.61 16.05 12.77
CA GLY A 354 -0.50 15.17 12.41
C GLY A 354 -1.86 15.76 12.80
N THR A 355 -1.95 16.33 14.00
CA THR A 355 -3.18 17.00 14.46
C THR A 355 -3.50 18.23 13.61
N SER A 356 -2.47 18.99 13.23
CA SER A 356 -2.59 20.20 12.40
C SER A 356 -3.04 19.87 10.98
N LEU A 357 -2.50 18.82 10.36
CA LEU A 357 -2.91 18.33 9.04
C LEU A 357 -4.35 17.80 9.03
N GLU A 358 -4.76 17.09 10.09
CA GLU A 358 -6.15 16.63 10.25
C GLU A 358 -7.12 17.82 10.32
N ALA A 359 -6.80 18.81 11.17
CA ALA A 359 -7.64 19.99 11.36
C ALA A 359 -7.75 20.83 10.07
N GLY A 360 -6.62 21.17 9.45
CA GLY A 360 -6.57 21.97 8.22
C GLY A 360 -7.40 21.35 7.11
N PHE A 361 -7.19 20.06 6.83
CA PHE A 361 -7.96 19.34 5.81
C PHE A 361 -9.46 19.34 6.06
N LEU A 362 -9.89 19.00 7.28
CA LEU A 362 -11.31 18.96 7.61
C LEU A 362 -11.96 20.36 7.56
N ASP A 363 -11.22 21.40 7.96
CA ASP A 363 -11.70 22.79 7.88
C ASP A 363 -11.86 23.24 6.44
N GLY A 364 -10.86 23.02 5.58
CA GLY A 364 -10.92 23.33 4.15
C GLY A 364 -12.04 22.57 3.43
N TYR A 365 -12.18 21.28 3.71
CA TYR A 365 -13.24 20.45 3.15
C TYR A 365 -14.63 20.96 3.54
N ARG A 366 -14.85 21.29 4.82
CA ARG A 366 -16.12 21.86 5.30
C ARG A 366 -16.38 23.25 4.72
N ALA A 367 -15.38 24.12 4.67
CA ALA A 367 -15.50 25.48 4.13
C ALA A 367 -15.87 25.50 2.64
N ALA A 368 -15.40 24.52 1.87
CA ALA A 368 -15.74 24.34 0.45
C ALA A 368 -17.12 23.68 0.20
N GLY A 369 -17.90 23.43 1.27
CA GLY A 369 -19.23 22.82 1.16
C GLY A 369 -19.21 21.29 1.04
N GLY A 370 -18.16 20.64 1.54
CA GLY A 370 -18.07 19.19 1.61
C GLY A 370 -19.20 18.56 2.42
N VAL A 371 -19.53 17.32 2.08
CA VAL A 371 -20.63 16.57 2.72
C VAL A 371 -20.26 16.18 4.15
N ASP A 372 -21.17 16.40 5.10
CA ASP A 372 -21.02 15.95 6.47
C ASP A 372 -21.21 14.43 6.57
N VAL A 373 -20.22 13.75 7.15
CA VAL A 373 -20.17 12.29 7.32
C VAL A 373 -19.64 11.96 8.70
N ASP A 374 -19.83 10.72 9.15
CA ASP A 374 -19.27 10.24 10.40
C ASP A 374 -17.76 9.95 10.24
N VAL A 375 -16.96 11.01 10.25
CA VAL A 375 -15.50 10.96 10.05
C VAL A 375 -14.82 9.98 11.01
N GLU A 376 -15.30 9.85 12.25
CA GLU A 376 -14.73 8.91 13.22
C GLU A 376 -14.98 7.45 12.81
N ALA A 377 -16.17 7.13 12.31
CA ALA A 377 -16.45 5.79 11.79
C ALA A 377 -15.61 5.49 10.54
N TRP A 378 -15.49 6.45 9.62
CA TRP A 378 -14.68 6.29 8.43
C TRP A 378 -13.17 6.20 8.73
N ALA A 379 -12.67 6.94 9.72
CA ALA A 379 -11.29 6.82 10.20
C ALA A 379 -11.04 5.44 10.83
N ALA A 380 -11.97 4.94 11.65
CA ALA A 380 -11.88 3.59 12.22
C ALA A 380 -11.90 2.51 11.13
N TRP A 381 -12.72 2.69 10.08
CA TRP A 381 -12.68 1.82 8.90
C TRP A 381 -11.31 1.84 8.23
N ALA A 382 -10.75 3.02 7.96
CA ALA A 382 -9.45 3.16 7.31
C ALA A 382 -8.31 2.55 8.14
N MET A 383 -8.34 2.71 9.47
CA MET A 383 -7.42 2.06 10.40
C MET A 383 -7.55 0.54 10.34
N LEU A 384 -8.78 -0.01 10.37
CA LEU A 384 -9.00 -1.45 10.29
C LEU A 384 -8.46 -2.04 8.98
N VAL A 385 -8.79 -1.46 7.82
CA VAL A 385 -8.37 -2.01 6.51
C VAL A 385 -6.87 -1.89 6.25
N THR A 386 -6.17 -1.06 7.02
CA THR A 386 -4.71 -0.89 6.96
C THR A 386 -3.96 -1.58 8.11
N ALA A 387 -4.65 -2.13 9.12
CA ALA A 387 -4.03 -2.72 10.31
C ALA A 387 -3.12 -3.93 10.04
N VAL A 388 -3.25 -4.58 8.87
CA VAL A 388 -2.35 -5.67 8.44
C VAL A 388 -1.07 -5.18 7.74
N GLU A 389 -0.97 -3.87 7.48
CA GLU A 389 0.13 -3.30 6.72
C GLU A 389 1.50 -3.44 7.41
N PRO A 390 1.65 -3.24 8.73
CA PRO A 390 2.92 -3.51 9.43
C PRO A 390 3.45 -4.92 9.18
N TRP A 391 2.56 -5.91 9.13
CA TRP A 391 2.93 -7.28 8.82
C TRP A 391 3.43 -7.42 7.37
N ARG A 392 2.70 -6.81 6.42
CA ARG A 392 3.02 -6.83 4.99
C ARG A 392 4.31 -6.09 4.66
N THR A 393 4.67 -5.05 5.39
CA THR A 393 5.92 -4.30 5.21
C THR A 393 7.08 -4.86 6.01
N CYS A 394 6.94 -6.09 6.55
CA CYS A 394 8.00 -6.79 7.27
C CYS A 394 8.55 -6.01 8.47
N ARG A 395 7.73 -5.18 9.13
CA ARG A 395 8.16 -4.49 10.35
C ARG A 395 8.49 -5.52 11.45
N PRO A 396 9.57 -5.34 12.21
CA PRO A 396 9.89 -6.23 13.31
C PRO A 396 8.85 -6.11 14.44
N ASP A 397 8.36 -4.90 14.71
CA ASP A 397 7.35 -4.57 15.74
C ASP A 397 5.90 -4.70 15.24
N TRP A 398 5.67 -5.48 14.17
CA TRP A 398 4.40 -5.45 13.44
C TRP A 398 3.17 -5.77 14.30
N GLN A 399 3.27 -6.71 15.26
CA GLN A 399 2.13 -7.06 16.12
C GLN A 399 1.71 -5.88 16.98
N GLN A 400 2.68 -5.23 17.63
CA GLN A 400 2.44 -4.05 18.46
C GLN A 400 1.80 -2.93 17.61
N ALA A 401 2.34 -2.67 16.42
CA ALA A 401 1.79 -1.68 15.51
C ALA A 401 0.36 -2.03 15.03
N THR A 402 0.07 -3.30 14.74
CA THR A 402 -1.27 -3.79 14.38
C THR A 402 -2.24 -3.61 15.55
N MET A 403 -1.87 -4.02 16.77
CA MET A 403 -2.71 -3.87 17.97
C MET A 403 -2.98 -2.40 18.29
N GLN A 404 -1.97 -1.53 18.18
CA GLN A 404 -2.14 -0.08 18.36
C GLN A 404 -3.14 0.49 17.34
N THR A 405 -3.07 0.06 16.08
CA THR A 405 -4.00 0.49 15.04
C THR A 405 -5.44 0.03 15.34
N ILE A 406 -5.63 -1.21 15.80
CA ILE A 406 -6.95 -1.75 16.19
C ILE A 406 -7.51 -0.99 17.39
N ASN A 407 -6.68 -0.72 18.41
CA ASN A 407 -7.09 0.04 19.59
C ASN A 407 -7.49 1.48 19.23
N ALA A 408 -6.75 2.13 18.33
CA ALA A 408 -7.08 3.45 17.82
C ALA A 408 -8.44 3.46 17.08
N ALA A 409 -8.72 2.44 16.28
CA ALA A 409 -10.01 2.28 15.62
C ALA A 409 -11.17 2.14 16.63
N GLN A 410 -10.98 1.37 17.71
CA GLN A 410 -11.97 1.24 18.79
C GLN A 410 -12.19 2.57 19.53
N GLN A 411 -11.12 3.32 19.77
CA GLN A 411 -11.19 4.62 20.44
C GLN A 411 -11.95 5.64 19.59
N ALA A 412 -11.68 5.71 18.29
CA ALA A 412 -12.43 6.56 17.34
C ALA A 412 -13.94 6.24 17.38
N LEU A 413 -14.29 4.95 17.42
CA LEU A 413 -15.69 4.54 17.53
C LEU A 413 -16.31 4.91 18.89
N SER A 414 -15.54 4.83 19.98
CA SER A 414 -16.03 5.11 21.34
C SER A 414 -16.17 6.61 21.65
N ALA A 415 -15.32 7.45 21.05
CA ALA A 415 -15.29 8.90 21.27
C ALA A 415 -16.62 9.58 20.90
N ASN A 416 -17.33 9.05 19.90
CA ASN A 416 -18.59 9.62 19.44
C ASN A 416 -19.81 9.19 20.29
N ALA A 417 -19.80 7.99 20.89
CA ALA A 417 -20.86 7.54 21.80
C ALA A 417 -21.02 8.47 23.02
N SER A 418 -19.92 9.10 23.45
CA SER A 418 -19.88 10.07 24.55
C SER A 418 -20.39 11.47 24.17
N ARG A 419 -20.43 11.80 22.86
CA ARG A 419 -20.95 13.08 22.35
C ARG A 419 -22.46 13.05 22.08
N VAL A 420 -23.03 11.86 21.82
CA VAL A 420 -24.49 11.67 21.61
C VAL A 420 -25.24 11.49 22.94
N SER A 421 -24.53 11.14 24.04
CA SER A 421 -25.11 10.93 25.38
C SER A 421 -25.09 12.18 26.29
N LYS A 422 -24.71 13.34 25.76
CA LYS A 422 -24.80 14.67 26.42
C LYS A 422 -25.65 15.58 25.56
#